data_AF-A0AAV9MGW2-F1
#
_entry.id   AF-A0AAV9MGW2-F1
#
_cell.length_a   1.000
_cell.length_b   1.000
_cell.length_c   1.000
_cell.angle_alpha   90.00
_cell.angle_beta   90.00
_cell.angle_gamma   90.00
#
_symmetry.space_group_name_H-M   'P 1'
#
loop_
_entity.id
_entity.type
_entity.pdbx_description
1 polymer ?
#
loop_
_entity_poly.entity_id
_entity_poly.type
_entity_poly.pdbx_seq_one_letter_code
_entity_poly.pdbx_strand_id
1 'polypeptide(L)'
;MDKVAYELDLPNELAPVHPVFHVSMLKNCIGDPTSIIPLEVLGVDESLSYEEVPVQILDRQVKRLRNKEIASMKVLWRNHVVEGATWEAEADMKSRYPHLFPSSLR
;
A
#
# COMPACT_ATOMS: atom_id res chain seq x y z
N MET A 1 1.91 29.77 20.70
CA MET A 1 2.59 29.01 19.63
C MET A 1 2.43 27.57 20.03
N ASP A 2 1.40 26.94 19.49
CA ASP A 2 0.82 25.76 20.11
C ASP A 2 1.62 24.51 19.76
N LYS A 3 1.73 23.62 20.74
CA LYS A 3 2.55 22.41 20.70
C LYS A 3 1.85 21.35 19.86
N VAL A 4 2.00 21.41 18.54
CA VAL A 4 1.43 20.42 17.58
C VAL A 4 2.36 19.22 17.35
N ALA A 5 3.46 19.16 18.08
CA ALA A 5 4.41 18.04 18.05
C ALA A 5 4.06 17.04 19.14
N TYR A 6 3.75 15.81 18.72
CA TYR A 6 3.51 14.66 19.60
C TYR A 6 4.70 13.74 19.52
N GLU A 7 5.21 13.32 20.68
CA GLU A 7 6.21 12.27 20.79
C GLU A 7 5.46 10.95 21.08
N LEU A 8 5.63 9.97 20.20
CA LEU A 8 5.04 8.64 20.34
C LEU A 8 6.02 7.70 21.03
N ASP A 9 5.53 6.87 21.93
CA ASP A 9 6.29 5.76 22.51
C ASP A 9 6.35 4.62 21.49
N LEU A 10 7.32 4.72 20.58
CA LEU A 10 7.50 3.75 19.50
C LEU A 10 8.19 2.48 20.03
N PRO A 11 7.81 1.31 19.51
CA PRO A 11 8.48 0.06 19.88
C PRO A 11 9.93 0.06 19.35
N ASN A 12 10.82 -0.69 20.00
CA ASN A 12 12.27 -0.64 19.73
C ASN A 12 12.63 -0.98 18.28
N GLU A 13 11.81 -1.77 17.60
CA GLU A 13 11.95 -2.14 16.19
C GLU A 13 11.88 -0.91 15.27
N LEU A 14 11.25 0.18 15.73
CA LEU A 14 11.13 1.45 15.01
C LEU A 14 12.07 2.54 15.57
N ALA A 15 13.10 2.18 16.33
CA ALA A 15 14.09 3.12 16.85
C ALA A 15 14.72 4.07 15.80
N PRO A 16 14.87 3.69 14.50
CA PRO A 16 15.34 4.63 13.47
C PRO A 16 14.33 5.73 13.10
N VAL A 17 13.04 5.57 13.42
CA VAL A 17 12.01 6.59 13.14
C VAL A 17 12.08 7.69 14.18
N HIS A 18 12.03 8.95 13.72
CA HIS A 18 11.87 10.07 14.65
C HIS A 18 10.51 9.97 15.37
N PRO A 19 10.47 9.85 16.71
CA PRO A 19 9.23 9.64 17.45
C PRO A 19 8.36 10.90 17.52
N VAL A 20 8.92 12.06 17.13
CA VAL A 20 8.24 13.35 17.16
C VAL A 20 7.61 13.64 15.80
N PHE A 21 6.28 13.67 15.78
CA PHE A 21 5.49 13.94 14.58
C PHE A 21 4.64 15.19 14.76
N HIS A 22 4.53 15.98 13.69
CA HIS A 22 3.57 17.08 13.63
C HIS A 22 2.23 16.54 13.14
N VAL A 23 1.41 16.04 14.06
CA VAL A 23 0.11 15.43 13.73
C VAL A 23 -1.01 16.33 14.24
N SER A 24 -1.82 16.88 13.34
CA SER A 24 -2.94 17.74 13.73
C SER A 24 -4.17 16.96 14.21
N MET A 25 -4.27 15.64 13.91
CA MET A 25 -5.43 14.82 14.24
C MET A 25 -5.06 13.33 14.42
N LEU A 26 -4.45 12.97 15.56
CA LEU A 26 -4.41 11.56 15.96
C LEU A 26 -5.83 11.13 16.35
N LYS A 27 -6.42 10.23 15.56
CA LYS A 27 -7.67 9.56 15.91
C LYS A 27 -7.34 8.19 16.50
N ASN A 28 -8.05 7.81 17.56
CA ASN A 28 -7.97 6.43 18.05
C ASN A 28 -8.30 5.49 16.88
N CYS A 29 -7.38 4.57 16.59
CA CYS A 29 -7.61 3.51 15.63
C CYS A 29 -8.57 2.52 16.28
N ILE A 30 -9.88 2.68 16.04
CA ILE A 30 -10.91 1.69 16.39
C ILE A 30 -10.97 0.68 15.23
N GLY A 31 -9.84 0.05 14.95
CA GLY A 31 -9.71 -1.00 13.94
C GLY A 31 -9.90 -2.38 14.57
N ASP A 32 -10.28 -3.36 13.75
CA ASP A 32 -10.24 -4.77 14.16
C ASP A 32 -8.79 -5.16 14.47
N PRO A 33 -8.46 -5.76 15.63
CA PRO A 33 -7.11 -6.26 15.90
C PRO A 33 -6.52 -7.14 14.79
N THR A 34 -7.37 -7.78 13.96
CA THR A 34 -6.93 -8.53 12.77
C THR A 34 -6.31 -7.66 11.66
N SER A 35 -6.53 -6.34 11.67
CA SER A 35 -5.91 -5.41 10.72
C SER A 35 -4.49 -5.00 11.12
N ILE A 36 -4.02 -5.41 12.30
CA ILE A 36 -2.65 -5.17 12.74
C ILE A 36 -1.76 -6.29 12.19
N ILE A 37 -0.77 -5.90 11.38
CA ILE A 37 0.16 -6.83 10.76
C ILE A 37 1.51 -6.66 11.44
N PRO A 38 2.08 -7.73 12.03
CA PRO A 38 3.41 -7.67 12.64
C PRO A 38 4.47 -7.29 11.60
N LEU A 39 5.49 -6.53 12.02
CA LEU A 39 6.57 -6.07 11.12
C LEU A 39 7.36 -7.26 10.54
N GLU A 40 7.48 -8.35 11.30
CA GLU A 40 8.14 -9.59 10.88
C GLU A 40 7.41 -10.25 9.71
N VAL A 41 6.07 -10.14 9.66
CA VAL A 41 5.24 -10.68 8.57
C VAL A 41 5.34 -9.81 7.32
N LEU A 42 5.53 -8.51 7.50
CA LEU A 42 5.64 -7.55 6.41
C LEU A 42 7.01 -7.62 5.71
N GLY A 43 8.02 -8.18 6.39
CA GLY A 43 9.39 -8.29 5.87
C GLY A 43 10.05 -6.91 5.77
N VAL A 44 9.80 -6.05 6.75
CA VAL A 44 10.40 -4.70 6.81
C VAL A 44 11.90 -4.82 6.96
N ASP A 45 12.64 -4.11 6.11
CA ASP A 45 14.09 -4.07 6.16
C ASP A 45 14.62 -3.07 7.20
N GLU A 46 15.95 -3.02 7.37
CA GLU A 46 16.61 -2.11 8.31
C GLU A 46 16.39 -0.63 7.97
N SER A 47 15.99 -0.31 6.73
CA SER A 47 15.62 1.04 6.29
C SER A 47 14.16 1.39 6.58
N LEU A 48 13.42 0.48 7.23
CA LEU A 48 11.99 0.56 7.49
C LEU A 48 11.14 0.61 6.22
N SER A 49 11.66 -0.01 5.15
CA SER A 49 10.98 -0.16 3.88
C SER A 49 10.47 -1.59 3.72
N TYR A 50 9.39 -1.77 2.95
CA TYR A 50 8.93 -3.09 2.53
C TYR A 50 8.44 -3.02 1.08
N GLU A 51 8.54 -4.15 0.39
CA GLU A 51 8.04 -4.28 -0.98
C GLU A 51 6.54 -4.66 -0.96
N GLU A 52 5.70 -3.83 -1.57
CA GLU A 52 4.33 -4.23 -1.91
C GLU A 52 4.37 -5.23 -3.06
N VAL A 53 3.85 -6.44 -2.80
CA VAL A 53 3.81 -7.51 -3.80
C VAL A 53 2.38 -7.74 -4.24
N PRO A 54 2.07 -7.64 -5.55
CA PRO A 54 0.73 -7.88 -6.05
C PRO A 54 0.42 -9.38 -6.03
N VAL A 55 -0.74 -9.74 -5.48
CA VAL A 55 -1.20 -11.13 -5.36
C VAL A 55 -2.18 -11.46 -6.49
N GLN A 56 -3.08 -10.54 -6.81
CA GLN A 56 -4.15 -10.81 -7.75
C GLN A 56 -4.66 -9.53 -8.42
N ILE A 57 -4.99 -9.63 -9.70
CA ILE A 57 -5.79 -8.62 -10.40
C ILE A 57 -7.27 -8.95 -10.17
N LEU A 58 -7.97 -8.07 -9.47
CA LEU A 58 -9.37 -8.26 -9.08
C LEU A 58 -10.34 -7.78 -10.18
N ASP A 59 -9.97 -6.72 -10.90
CA ASP A 59 -10.83 -6.11 -11.92
C ASP A 59 -10.01 -5.27 -12.91
N ARG A 60 -10.60 -4.94 -14.05
CA ARG A 60 -10.04 -4.05 -15.06
C ARG A 60 -11.10 -3.07 -15.54
N GLN A 61 -10.73 -1.79 -15.60
CA GLN A 61 -11.58 -0.76 -16.18
C GLN A 61 -10.85 0.06 -17.24
N VAL A 62 -11.60 0.56 -18.21
CA VAL A 62 -11.11 1.53 -19.19
C VAL A 62 -12.00 2.77 -19.12
N LYS A 63 -11.41 3.90 -18.75
CA LYS A 63 -12.10 5.19 -18.73
C LYS A 63 -11.81 5.93 -20.02
N ARG A 64 -12.87 6.17 -20.81
CA ARG A 64 -12.79 6.99 -22.01
C ARG A 64 -12.97 8.46 -21.67
N LEU A 65 -11.93 9.24 -21.92
CA LEU A 65 -11.94 10.69 -21.87
C LEU A 65 -12.17 11.25 -23.28
N ARG A 66 -12.28 12.58 -23.41
CA ARG A 66 -12.58 13.27 -24.67
C ARG A 66 -11.63 12.92 -25.83
N ASN A 67 -10.35 12.65 -25.52
CA ASN A 67 -9.30 12.43 -26.51
C ASN A 67 -8.40 11.22 -26.22
N LYS A 68 -8.64 10.47 -25.14
CA LYS A 68 -7.82 9.32 -24.76
C LYS A 68 -8.60 8.31 -23.94
N GLU A 69 -8.11 7.08 -23.93
CA GLU A 69 -8.56 6.02 -23.05
C GLU A 69 -7.49 5.75 -21.99
N ILE A 70 -7.90 5.61 -20.73
CA ILE A 70 -7.03 5.26 -19.61
C ILE A 70 -7.48 3.92 -19.08
N ALA A 71 -6.60 2.93 -19.15
CA ALA A 71 -6.85 1.60 -18.60
C ALA A 71 -6.18 1.44 -17.23
N SER A 72 -6.94 0.92 -16.28
CA SER A 72 -6.49 0.68 -14.91
C SER A 72 -6.95 -0.69 -14.43
N MET A 73 -6.15 -1.30 -13.56
CA MET A 73 -6.41 -2.62 -12.97
C MET A 73 -6.53 -2.48 -11.46
N LYS A 74 -7.52 -3.17 -10.88
CA LYS A 74 -7.68 -3.23 -9.43
C LYS A 74 -6.77 -4.33 -8.91
N VAL A 75 -5.81 -3.97 -8.07
CA VAL A 75 -4.73 -4.85 -7.62
C VAL A 75 -4.89 -5.14 -6.13
N LEU A 76 -4.96 -6.43 -5.79
CA LEU A 76 -4.83 -6.89 -4.42
C LEU A 76 -3.34 -7.06 -4.08
N TRP A 77 -2.91 -6.41 -3.01
CA TRP A 77 -1.54 -6.49 -2.50
C TRP A 77 -1.43 -7.53 -1.40
N ARG A 78 -0.26 -8.14 -1.27
CA ARG A 78 0.07 -9.06 -0.18
C ARG A 78 -0.10 -8.32 1.13
N ASN A 79 -0.67 -8.98 2.13
CA ASN A 79 -0.97 -8.42 3.45
C ASN A 79 -2.10 -7.36 3.46
N HIS A 80 -2.79 -7.11 2.35
CA HIS A 80 -3.95 -6.22 2.31
C HIS A 80 -5.25 -7.01 2.21
N VAL A 81 -6.32 -6.48 2.79
CA VAL A 81 -7.69 -6.94 2.53
C VAL A 81 -8.19 -6.44 1.17
N VAL A 82 -9.25 -7.04 0.63
CA VAL A 82 -9.82 -6.69 -0.68
C VAL A 82 -10.26 -5.22 -0.75
N GLU A 83 -10.72 -4.67 0.38
CA GLU A 83 -11.08 -3.27 0.55
C GLU A 83 -9.87 -2.33 0.43
N GLY A 84 -8.67 -2.83 0.75
CA GLY A 84 -7.39 -2.14 0.62
C GLY A 84 -6.76 -2.23 -0.77
N ALA A 85 -7.42 -2.86 -1.74
CA ALA A 85 -6.94 -2.96 -3.11
C ALA A 85 -6.98 -1.60 -3.84
N THR A 86 -5.93 -1.28 -4.60
CA THR A 86 -5.77 0.00 -5.32
C THR A 86 -6.02 -0.14 -6.82
N TRP A 87 -6.20 0.98 -7.51
CA TRP A 87 -6.29 1.04 -8.98
C TRP A 87 -4.98 1.53 -9.57
N GLU A 88 -4.24 0.62 -10.22
CA GLU A 88 -2.96 0.92 -10.84
C GLU A 88 -3.08 1.04 -12.36
N ALA A 89 -2.15 1.76 -12.99
CA ALA A 89 -2.08 1.86 -14.44
C ALA A 89 -1.79 0.48 -15.05
N GLU A 90 -2.59 0.07 -16.04
CA GLU A 90 -2.44 -1.26 -16.67
C GLU A 90 -1.06 -1.44 -17.31
N ALA A 91 -0.50 -0.39 -17.92
CA ALA A 91 0.82 -0.43 -18.55
C ALA A 91 1.94 -0.69 -17.52
N ASP A 92 1.85 -0.05 -16.34
CA ASP A 92 2.82 -0.21 -15.27
C ASP A 92 2.77 -1.62 -14.70
N MET A 93 1.56 -2.15 -14.48
CA MET A 93 1.39 -3.51 -13.98
C MET A 93 1.96 -4.55 -14.93
N LYS A 94 1.72 -4.40 -16.25
CA LYS A 94 2.29 -5.30 -17.27
C LYS A 94 3.82 -5.21 -17.35
N SER A 95 4.38 -4.03 -17.16
CA SER A 95 5.82 -3.80 -17.21
C SER A 95 6.54 -4.37 -15.98
N ARG A 96 6.03 -4.07 -14.78
CA ARG A 96 6.66 -4.44 -13.50
C ARG A 96 6.35 -5.87 -13.08
N TYR A 97 5.14 -6.36 -13.38
CA TYR A 97 4.65 -7.66 -12.93
C TYR A 97 4.11 -8.52 -14.08
N PRO A 98 4.95 -8.82 -15.10
CA PRO A 98 4.51 -9.58 -16.28
C PRO A 98 3.99 -10.98 -15.95
N HIS A 99 4.44 -11.57 -14.84
CA HIS A 99 4.01 -12.90 -14.38
C HIS A 99 2.54 -12.96 -13.93
N LEU A 100 1.90 -11.82 -13.64
CA LEU A 100 0.47 -11.76 -13.34
C LEU A 100 -0.41 -11.93 -14.57
N PHE A 101 0.18 -11.88 -15.76
CA PHE A 101 -0.53 -11.99 -17.02
C PHE A 101 -0.21 -13.33 -17.68
N PRO A 102 -1.21 -14.02 -18.23
CA PRO A 102 -0.94 -15.21 -19.01
C PRO A 102 -0.01 -14.85 -20.17
N SER A 103 1.01 -15.69 -20.41
CA SER A 103 1.83 -15.59 -21.61
C SER A 103 0.89 -15.57 -22.80
N SER A 104 0.88 -14.49 -23.57
CA SER A 104 0.01 -14.39 -24.73
C SER A 104 0.29 -15.58 -25.64
N LEU A 105 -0.63 -16.56 -25.70
CA LEU A 105 -0.61 -17.55 -26.77
C LEU A 105 -0.84 -16.74 -28.05
N ARG A 106 0.19 -16.70 -28.90
CA ARG A 106 0.14 -16.10 -30.22
C ARG A 106 -0.98 -16.68 -31.07
#